data_AF-A0A0P6XHD8-F1
#
_entry.id   AF-A0A0P6XHD8-F1
#
_cell.length_a   1.000
_cell.length_b   1.000
_cell.length_c   1.000
_cell.angle_alpha   90.00
_cell.angle_beta   90.00
_cell.angle_gamma   90.00
#
_symmetry.space_group_name_H-M   'P 1'
#
loop_
_entity.id
_entity.type
_entity.pdbx_description
1 polymer ?
#
loop_
_entity_poly.entity_id
_entity_poly.type
_entity_poly.pdbx_seq_one_letter_code
_entity_poly.pdbx_strand_id
1 'polypeptide(L)'
;MRPLKKKMLHILILTAACLILSACATGPDSTGLDNAVRDVDPVFREYYLDLGGVDTLGAPISPPFADGGNTCQFTVNALMCFNPYDTSTDRFFLYPLGSALNIVESPANALSEEDPNHLYGYEIYPDFLEKYHDLNGSINVGRPLTGIRYDEELQRIEQYFENLGFYANLKNGQSEVRLLPYGAYICDRHCRSTEYVAFAPHREKPNMPFLASLNRLGGVETFGAPLTDDYLASDGYVEQVFENAVLYAPPDDLSQVRLRPLPRLLGMVSTPPGPKRWGLENNVIFINPPDDPNGYHVPVLFDQFIAKHGGYELSGQPIADTTYYEDNLPRQCYETYCLDFHQSAEESRRVRMAPLGSQYLKQFGAGQTPVISLPAEETPPDAGPQAPPAPVEDSAPPAAPVTGPQESETAPQAAETVQEQPTPTTPPEPTPFPEMTGDLILRVAEQRQELAPDQSQILYILVHRALNLEPVPGIVARITLVTPRGESVYYTPSTGSGGRTSLAIPPMPDVENGSLVSYQVCLELDIEPAVCVYESYLIWSGP
;
A
#
# COMPACT_ATOMS: atom_id res chain seq x y z
N MET A 1 -47.73 -46.94 68.04
CA MET A 1 -46.81 -45.78 67.92
C MET A 1 -45.71 -45.93 66.85
N ARG A 2 -45.91 -46.76 65.81
CA ARG A 2 -45.04 -46.86 64.61
C ARG A 2 -45.54 -46.15 63.33
N PRO A 3 -46.79 -45.66 63.17
CA PRO A 3 -47.20 -44.98 61.93
C PRO A 3 -46.93 -43.47 61.95
N LEU A 4 -46.70 -42.86 63.13
CA LEU A 4 -46.52 -41.42 63.28
C LEU A 4 -45.12 -40.95 62.84
N LYS A 5 -44.07 -41.75 63.07
CA LYS A 5 -42.70 -41.44 62.64
C LYS A 5 -42.52 -41.50 61.11
N LYS A 6 -43.27 -42.35 60.40
CA LYS A 6 -43.22 -42.44 58.93
C LYS A 6 -43.91 -41.24 58.25
N LYS A 7 -45.03 -40.77 58.81
CA LYS A 7 -45.71 -39.55 58.35
C LYS A 7 -44.89 -38.29 58.64
N MET A 8 -44.23 -38.22 59.79
CA MET A 8 -43.35 -37.09 60.12
C MET A 8 -42.09 -37.04 59.25
N LEU A 9 -41.54 -38.19 58.85
CA LEU A 9 -40.42 -38.28 57.91
C LEU A 9 -40.82 -37.90 56.47
N HIS A 10 -42.02 -38.26 56.01
CA HIS A 10 -42.53 -37.83 54.70
C HIS A 10 -42.87 -36.34 54.66
N ILE A 11 -43.39 -35.78 55.76
CA ILE A 11 -43.63 -34.32 55.88
C ILE A 11 -42.29 -33.57 55.91
N LEU A 12 -41.26 -34.10 56.59
CA LEU A 12 -39.92 -33.49 56.61
C LEU A 12 -39.23 -33.56 55.24
N ILE A 13 -39.43 -34.64 54.47
CA ILE A 13 -38.89 -34.78 53.11
C ILE A 13 -39.67 -33.91 52.11
N LEU A 14 -41.00 -33.76 52.26
CA LEU A 14 -41.78 -32.83 51.42
C LEU A 14 -41.51 -31.35 51.74
N THR A 15 -41.24 -31.00 52.99
CA THR A 15 -40.86 -29.62 53.37
C THR A 15 -39.41 -29.31 52.97
N ALA A 16 -38.49 -30.27 53.03
CA ALA A 16 -37.16 -30.12 52.47
C ALA A 16 -37.16 -30.04 50.93
N ALA A 17 -38.09 -30.72 50.24
CA ALA A 17 -38.23 -30.63 48.78
C ALA A 17 -38.90 -29.31 48.31
N CYS A 18 -39.77 -28.70 49.12
CA CYS A 18 -40.37 -27.39 48.79
C CYS A 18 -39.41 -26.20 49.03
N LEU A 19 -38.42 -26.36 49.92
CA LEU A 19 -37.39 -25.34 50.20
C LEU A 19 -36.28 -25.26 49.14
N ILE A 20 -36.28 -26.15 48.14
CA ILE A 20 -35.33 -26.10 46.99
C ILE A 20 -35.97 -25.40 45.76
N LEU A 21 -37.22 -24.95 45.84
CA LEU A 21 -37.95 -24.29 44.74
C LEU A 21 -38.19 -22.78 44.94
N SER A 22 -37.51 -22.13 45.88
CA SER A 22 -37.61 -20.68 46.10
C SER A 22 -36.23 -20.04 46.32
N ALA A 23 -35.41 -20.11 45.27
CA ALA A 23 -34.21 -19.31 45.12
C ALA A 23 -34.09 -18.79 43.67
N CYS A 24 -35.08 -18.02 43.22
CA CYS A 24 -34.84 -17.00 42.19
C CYS A 24 -34.57 -15.69 42.92
N ALA A 25 -33.33 -15.53 43.38
CA ALA A 25 -32.79 -14.20 43.57
C ALA A 25 -32.54 -13.65 42.16
N THR A 26 -33.12 -12.48 41.87
CA THR A 26 -32.73 -11.63 40.74
C THR A 26 -31.28 -11.20 40.93
N GLY A 27 -30.36 -12.06 40.50
CA GLY A 27 -29.05 -11.63 40.03
C GLY A 27 -29.22 -10.94 38.68
N PRO A 28 -28.25 -10.11 38.24
CA PRO A 28 -28.22 -9.70 36.85
C PRO A 28 -28.10 -10.98 36.04
N ASP A 29 -29.17 -11.32 35.32
CA ASP A 29 -29.20 -12.38 34.34
C ASP A 29 -28.09 -12.09 33.33
N SER A 30 -26.94 -12.75 33.50
CA SER A 30 -26.02 -13.05 32.42
C SER A 30 -26.67 -14.12 31.54
N THR A 31 -27.78 -13.76 30.90
CA THR A 31 -28.45 -14.56 29.89
C THR A 31 -27.77 -14.34 28.55
N GLY A 32 -27.33 -15.44 27.95
CA GLY A 32 -27.25 -15.60 26.51
C GLY A 32 -26.26 -14.70 25.79
N LEU A 33 -25.13 -15.28 25.40
CA LEU A 33 -24.48 -14.90 24.14
C LEU A 33 -25.44 -15.25 22.99
N ASP A 34 -26.50 -14.47 22.85
CA ASP A 34 -27.37 -14.55 21.69
C ASP A 34 -26.58 -14.02 20.49
N ASN A 35 -26.45 -14.86 19.47
CA ASN A 35 -26.21 -14.42 18.09
C ASN A 35 -27.42 -13.61 17.61
N ALA A 36 -27.75 -12.53 18.32
CA ALA A 36 -28.80 -11.61 17.92
C ALA A 36 -28.29 -10.92 16.66
N VAL A 37 -28.87 -11.30 15.52
CA VAL A 37 -28.82 -10.51 14.30
C VAL A 37 -29.12 -9.07 14.71
N ARG A 38 -28.13 -8.19 14.59
CA ARG A 38 -28.33 -6.77 14.86
C ARG A 38 -29.08 -6.21 13.66
N ASP A 39 -30.06 -5.36 13.91
CA ASP A 39 -30.70 -4.62 12.84
C ASP A 39 -29.98 -3.28 12.65
N VAL A 40 -30.01 -2.77 11.42
CA VAL A 40 -29.60 -1.39 11.14
C VAL A 40 -30.58 -0.46 11.84
N ASP A 41 -30.08 0.47 12.65
CA ASP A 41 -30.92 1.44 13.33
C ASP A 41 -31.71 2.26 12.30
N PRO A 42 -33.01 2.58 12.54
CA PRO A 42 -33.81 3.36 11.60
C PRO A 42 -33.17 4.66 11.14
N VAL A 43 -32.32 5.30 11.95
CA VAL A 43 -31.61 6.53 11.56
C VAL A 43 -30.64 6.29 10.40
N PHE A 44 -30.04 5.10 10.30
CA PHE A 44 -29.04 4.75 9.29
C PHE A 44 -29.59 4.01 8.09
N ARG A 45 -30.88 3.59 8.09
CA ARG A 45 -31.40 2.65 7.09
C ARG A 45 -31.19 3.11 5.65
N GLU A 46 -31.54 4.34 5.32
CA GLU A 46 -31.38 4.88 3.96
C GLU A 46 -29.90 5.02 3.62
N TYR A 47 -29.10 5.63 4.51
CA TYR A 47 -27.67 5.81 4.31
C TYR A 47 -26.92 4.48 4.08
N TYR A 48 -27.27 3.44 4.84
CA TYR A 48 -26.74 2.09 4.68
C TYR A 48 -27.11 1.49 3.32
N LEU A 49 -28.36 1.65 2.87
CA LEU A 49 -28.83 1.14 1.58
C LEU A 49 -28.21 1.88 0.39
N ASP A 50 -28.06 3.20 0.48
CA ASP A 50 -27.44 4.03 -0.55
C ASP A 50 -25.97 3.65 -0.78
N LEU A 51 -25.29 3.18 0.26
CA LEU A 51 -23.91 2.66 0.19
C LEU A 51 -23.82 1.19 -0.23
N GLY A 52 -24.93 0.57 -0.66
CA GLY A 52 -24.95 -0.83 -1.11
C GLY A 52 -25.26 -1.85 -0.02
N GLY A 53 -25.61 -1.41 1.18
CA GLY A 53 -26.12 -2.25 2.27
C GLY A 53 -25.18 -3.39 2.66
N VAL A 54 -25.75 -4.57 2.84
CA VAL A 54 -25.02 -5.76 3.32
C VAL A 54 -23.94 -6.23 2.35
N ASP A 55 -24.15 -6.04 1.04
CA ASP A 55 -23.21 -6.49 0.02
C ASP A 55 -21.95 -5.61 -0.03
N THR A 56 -22.00 -4.39 0.53
CA THR A 56 -20.86 -3.46 0.58
C THR A 56 -20.35 -3.25 1.99
N LEU A 57 -21.18 -2.74 2.91
CA LEU A 57 -20.76 -2.41 4.28
C LEU A 57 -20.75 -3.62 5.23
N GLY A 58 -21.34 -4.74 4.82
CA GLY A 58 -21.53 -5.92 5.64
C GLY A 58 -22.59 -5.72 6.72
N ALA A 59 -22.94 -6.80 7.42
CA ALA A 59 -23.99 -6.76 8.43
C ALA A 59 -23.67 -5.76 9.57
N PRO A 60 -24.68 -5.12 10.19
CA PRO A 60 -24.47 -4.39 11.43
C PRO A 60 -24.00 -5.34 12.55
N ILE A 61 -23.02 -4.91 13.33
CA ILE A 61 -22.38 -5.73 14.39
C ILE A 61 -22.48 -5.11 15.78
N SER A 62 -22.98 -3.87 15.89
CA SER A 62 -23.28 -3.20 17.15
C SER A 62 -24.72 -2.69 17.21
N PRO A 63 -25.30 -2.47 18.41
CA PRO A 63 -26.40 -1.52 18.55
C PRO A 63 -25.91 -0.08 18.23
N PRO A 64 -26.80 0.88 17.99
CA PRO A 64 -26.43 2.29 17.95
C PRO A 64 -25.90 2.75 19.32
N PHE A 65 -24.88 3.61 19.32
CA PHE A 65 -24.27 4.15 20.53
C PHE A 65 -23.90 5.62 20.33
N ALA A 66 -23.77 6.38 21.41
CA ALA A 66 -23.29 7.76 21.36
C ALA A 66 -21.76 7.78 21.42
N ASP A 67 -21.12 8.54 20.52
CA ASP A 67 -19.66 8.74 20.51
C ASP A 67 -19.34 10.16 20.03
N GLY A 68 -18.65 10.95 20.86
CA GLY A 68 -18.19 12.29 20.47
C GLY A 68 -19.28 13.30 20.06
N GLY A 69 -20.53 13.12 20.54
CA GLY A 69 -21.68 13.96 20.14
C GLY A 69 -22.48 13.42 18.95
N ASN A 70 -22.01 12.33 18.33
CA ASN A 70 -22.69 11.63 17.25
C ASN A 70 -23.43 10.40 17.77
N THR A 71 -24.44 9.95 17.04
CA THR A 71 -24.95 8.57 17.13
C THR A 71 -24.16 7.75 16.11
N CYS A 72 -23.63 6.59 16.48
CA CYS A 72 -22.87 5.73 15.58
C CYS A 72 -23.28 4.26 15.68
N GLN A 73 -23.05 3.49 14.61
CA GLN A 73 -23.30 2.05 14.56
C GLN A 73 -22.24 1.36 13.68
N PHE A 74 -21.62 0.30 14.21
CA PHE A 74 -20.67 -0.52 13.45
C PHE A 74 -21.38 -1.47 12.49
N THR A 75 -20.80 -1.60 11.30
CA THR A 75 -20.98 -2.73 10.39
C THR A 75 -19.69 -3.56 10.35
N VAL A 76 -19.68 -4.67 9.61
CA VAL A 76 -18.46 -5.47 9.44
C VAL A 76 -17.32 -4.62 8.87
N ASN A 77 -17.61 -3.78 7.87
CA ASN A 77 -16.58 -3.08 7.10
C ASN A 77 -16.38 -1.61 7.51
N ALA A 78 -17.30 -1.00 8.26
CA ALA A 78 -17.26 0.43 8.53
C ALA A 78 -17.89 0.81 9.88
N LEU A 79 -17.82 2.10 10.21
CA LEU A 79 -18.57 2.74 11.30
C LEU A 79 -19.41 3.88 10.71
N MET A 80 -20.73 3.71 10.70
CA MET A 80 -21.66 4.76 10.30
C MET A 80 -21.89 5.70 11.47
N CYS A 81 -21.88 7.00 11.23
CA CYS A 81 -22.16 8.01 12.25
C CYS A 81 -23.13 9.07 11.72
N PHE A 82 -23.90 9.63 12.65
CA PHE A 82 -24.91 10.65 12.45
C PHE A 82 -24.71 11.79 13.46
N ASN A 83 -24.52 13.00 12.94
CA ASN A 83 -24.43 14.22 13.74
C ASN A 83 -25.81 14.91 13.81
N PRO A 84 -26.47 14.97 14.98
CA PRO A 84 -27.79 15.58 15.10
C PRO A 84 -27.79 17.12 14.99
N TYR A 85 -26.63 17.76 15.09
CA TYR A 85 -26.49 19.21 15.03
C TYR A 85 -26.16 19.73 13.64
N ASP A 86 -25.80 18.85 12.70
CA ASP A 86 -25.57 19.20 11.32
C ASP A 86 -26.88 19.10 10.51
N THR A 87 -27.18 20.15 9.76
CA THR A 87 -28.38 20.26 8.91
C THR A 87 -28.09 20.04 7.43
N SER A 88 -26.83 19.85 7.05
CA SER A 88 -26.42 19.53 5.68
C SER A 88 -26.65 18.04 5.35
N THR A 89 -26.22 17.63 4.16
CA THR A 89 -26.15 16.21 3.77
C THR A 89 -25.02 15.46 4.47
N ASP A 90 -24.04 16.18 5.00
CA ASP A 90 -22.82 15.65 5.64
C ASP A 90 -23.05 15.15 7.07
N ARG A 91 -24.27 15.36 7.58
CA ARG A 91 -24.69 14.85 8.88
C ARG A 91 -24.59 13.34 9.00
N PHE A 92 -24.59 12.61 7.88
CA PHE A 92 -24.31 11.17 7.81
C PHE A 92 -22.94 10.96 7.17
N PHE A 93 -22.10 10.15 7.80
CA PHE A 93 -20.75 9.89 7.31
C PHE A 93 -20.24 8.53 7.78
N LEU A 94 -19.19 8.04 7.11
CA LEU A 94 -18.38 6.93 7.58
C LEU A 94 -17.22 7.49 8.41
N TYR A 95 -17.05 7.00 9.63
CA TYR A 95 -15.94 7.42 10.49
C TYR A 95 -14.61 6.90 9.91
N PRO A 96 -13.51 7.69 9.94
CA PRO A 96 -12.21 7.32 9.39
C PRO A 96 -11.50 6.22 10.21
N LEU A 97 -12.00 4.99 10.08
CA LEU A 97 -11.48 3.82 10.78
C LEU A 97 -10.10 3.40 10.30
N GLY A 98 -9.76 3.59 9.02
CA GLY A 98 -8.43 3.31 8.48
C GLY A 98 -7.34 4.17 9.11
N SER A 99 -7.64 5.44 9.36
CA SER A 99 -6.73 6.33 10.09
C SER A 99 -6.44 5.81 11.51
N ALA A 100 -7.42 5.16 12.15
CA ALA A 100 -7.26 4.54 13.46
C ALA A 100 -6.33 3.31 13.45
N LEU A 101 -6.11 2.69 12.28
CA LEU A 101 -5.22 1.54 12.15
C LEU A 101 -3.75 1.94 12.22
N ASN A 102 -3.40 3.23 12.20
CA ASN A 102 -2.00 3.68 12.27
C ASN A 102 -1.11 3.07 11.15
N ILE A 103 -1.67 2.97 9.94
CA ILE A 103 -0.98 2.48 8.75
C ILE A 103 -1.01 3.61 7.74
N VAL A 104 0.10 4.33 7.63
CA VAL A 104 0.25 5.46 6.70
C VAL A 104 1.63 5.35 6.07
N GLU A 105 1.68 5.47 4.75
CA GLU A 105 2.91 5.55 3.97
C GLU A 105 3.09 6.98 3.44
N SER A 106 4.29 7.32 2.98
CA SER A 106 4.48 8.55 2.21
C SER A 106 4.11 8.29 0.75
N PRO A 107 3.35 9.18 0.09
CA PRO A 107 3.06 9.05 -1.33
C PRO A 107 4.35 9.09 -2.17
N ALA A 108 4.32 8.49 -3.34
CA ALA A 108 5.45 8.52 -4.27
C ALA A 108 5.53 9.91 -4.93
N ASN A 109 6.64 10.63 -4.71
CA ASN A 109 6.82 12.03 -5.14
C ASN A 109 6.84 12.26 -6.67
N ALA A 110 6.74 11.20 -7.48
CA ALA A 110 6.96 11.24 -8.93
C ALA A 110 5.74 10.81 -9.78
N LEU A 111 4.58 10.58 -9.16
CA LEU A 111 3.39 10.16 -9.91
C LEU A 111 2.70 11.37 -10.56
N SER A 112 2.54 11.33 -11.88
CA SER A 112 1.77 12.35 -12.60
C SER A 112 0.29 12.26 -12.23
N GLU A 113 -0.30 13.37 -11.78
CA GLU A 113 -1.75 13.46 -11.50
C GLU A 113 -2.62 13.39 -12.76
N GLU A 114 -2.01 13.39 -13.96
CA GLU A 114 -2.75 13.18 -15.22
C GLU A 114 -3.18 11.71 -15.41
N ASP A 115 -2.57 10.75 -14.70
CA ASP A 115 -2.99 9.36 -14.74
C ASP A 115 -4.21 9.18 -13.81
N PRO A 116 -5.36 8.70 -14.33
CA PRO A 116 -6.55 8.48 -13.52
C PRO A 116 -6.34 7.45 -12.38
N ASN A 117 -5.33 6.58 -12.48
CA ASN A 117 -4.98 5.63 -11.43
C ASN A 117 -4.12 6.26 -10.33
N HIS A 118 -3.71 7.52 -10.45
CA HIS A 118 -2.98 8.22 -9.41
C HIS A 118 -3.92 9.12 -8.62
N LEU A 119 -3.91 8.95 -7.30
CA LEU A 119 -4.78 9.70 -6.41
C LEU A 119 -4.00 10.12 -5.17
N TYR A 120 -3.87 11.45 -4.95
CA TYR A 120 -3.09 12.05 -3.86
C TYR A 120 -1.64 11.52 -3.77
N GLY A 121 -1.01 11.29 -4.92
CA GLY A 121 0.37 10.75 -5.00
C GLY A 121 0.50 9.25 -4.71
N TYR A 122 -0.61 8.50 -4.71
CA TYR A 122 -0.61 7.04 -4.63
C TYR A 122 -1.09 6.42 -5.94
N GLU A 123 -0.47 5.33 -6.37
CA GLU A 123 -1.05 4.45 -7.39
C GLU A 123 -2.19 3.64 -6.76
N ILE A 124 -3.36 3.70 -7.40
CA ILE A 124 -4.57 2.97 -7.02
C ILE A 124 -4.71 1.77 -7.94
N TYR A 125 -4.96 0.61 -7.36
CA TYR A 125 -5.22 -0.59 -8.15
C TYR A 125 -6.45 -0.37 -9.04
N PRO A 126 -6.40 -0.63 -10.37
CA PRO A 126 -7.50 -0.26 -11.27
C PRO A 126 -8.88 -0.79 -10.88
N ASP A 127 -8.97 -2.03 -10.39
CA ASP A 127 -10.27 -2.59 -9.95
C ASP A 127 -10.78 -1.87 -8.67
N PHE A 128 -9.88 -1.36 -7.82
CA PHE A 128 -10.25 -0.56 -6.66
C PHE A 128 -10.70 0.84 -7.06
N LEU A 129 -10.15 1.41 -8.13
CA LEU A 129 -10.55 2.73 -8.61
C LEU A 129 -12.01 2.74 -9.08
N GLU A 130 -12.46 1.69 -9.77
CA GLU A 130 -13.87 1.54 -10.15
C GLU A 130 -14.76 1.54 -8.89
N LYS A 131 -14.43 0.69 -7.91
CA LYS A 131 -15.19 0.61 -6.66
C LYS A 131 -15.11 1.91 -5.84
N TYR A 132 -13.99 2.62 -5.90
CA TYR A 132 -13.79 3.92 -5.26
C TYR A 132 -14.79 4.94 -5.79
N HIS A 133 -14.92 5.06 -7.11
CA HIS A 133 -15.88 5.97 -7.74
C HIS A 133 -17.33 5.58 -7.49
N ASP A 134 -17.67 4.29 -7.52
CA ASP A 134 -19.01 3.78 -7.20
C ASP A 134 -19.46 4.16 -5.78
N LEU A 135 -18.51 4.31 -4.86
CA LEU A 135 -18.75 4.72 -3.48
C LEU A 135 -18.59 6.24 -3.29
N ASN A 136 -18.72 7.06 -4.33
CA ASN A 136 -18.53 8.52 -4.28
C ASN A 136 -17.13 8.96 -3.79
N GLY A 137 -16.11 8.13 -4.03
CA GLY A 137 -14.71 8.45 -3.80
C GLY A 137 -14.40 8.94 -2.39
N SER A 138 -13.68 10.06 -2.29
CA SER A 138 -13.15 10.57 -1.03
C SER A 138 -14.22 10.89 0.01
N ILE A 139 -15.46 11.15 -0.43
CA ILE A 139 -16.57 11.46 0.47
C ILE A 139 -16.90 10.27 1.37
N ASN A 140 -16.97 9.05 0.84
CA ASN A 140 -17.28 7.87 1.65
C ASN A 140 -16.06 6.98 1.92
N VAL A 141 -15.16 6.81 0.95
CA VAL A 141 -13.99 5.93 1.07
C VAL A 141 -12.86 6.62 1.82
N GLY A 142 -12.71 7.93 1.65
CA GLY A 142 -11.60 8.71 2.17
C GLY A 142 -10.37 8.73 1.25
N ARG A 143 -9.28 9.32 1.72
CA ARG A 143 -7.99 9.34 1.02
C ARG A 143 -7.23 8.03 1.16
N PRO A 144 -6.40 7.66 0.16
CA PRO A 144 -5.47 6.55 0.30
C PRO A 144 -4.48 6.83 1.44
N LEU A 145 -4.23 5.81 2.23
CA LEU A 145 -3.23 5.82 3.30
C LEU A 145 -1.97 5.05 2.91
N THR A 146 -2.06 4.19 1.89
CA THR A 146 -0.98 3.32 1.43
C THR A 146 -0.97 3.19 -0.07
N GLY A 147 0.19 2.81 -0.63
CA GLY A 147 0.24 2.19 -1.94
C GLY A 147 -0.44 0.83 -1.97
N ILE A 148 -0.33 0.15 -3.10
CA ILE A 148 -0.83 -1.20 -3.32
C ILE A 148 0.03 -2.19 -2.54
N ARG A 149 -0.60 -3.08 -1.75
CA ARG A 149 0.11 -4.09 -0.93
C ARG A 149 -0.33 -5.50 -1.28
N TYR A 150 0.60 -6.45 -1.18
CA TYR A 150 0.32 -7.88 -1.37
C TYR A 150 0.35 -8.66 -0.05
N ASP A 151 -0.76 -9.32 0.28
CA ASP A 151 -0.82 -10.27 1.40
C ASP A 151 -0.62 -11.70 0.87
N GLU A 152 0.57 -12.25 1.11
CA GLU A 152 0.95 -13.58 0.65
C GLU A 152 0.13 -14.69 1.32
N GLU A 153 -0.17 -14.59 2.62
CA GLU A 153 -0.92 -15.63 3.32
C GLU A 153 -2.36 -15.71 2.78
N LEU A 154 -2.96 -14.55 2.53
CA LEU A 154 -4.33 -14.44 2.04
C LEU A 154 -4.43 -14.48 0.51
N GLN A 155 -3.31 -14.38 -0.20
CA GLN A 155 -3.21 -14.36 -1.67
C GLN A 155 -4.12 -13.28 -2.29
N ARG A 156 -3.96 -12.05 -1.80
CA ARG A 156 -4.79 -10.90 -2.22
C ARG A 156 -4.01 -9.61 -2.25
N ILE A 157 -4.49 -8.68 -3.07
CA ILE A 157 -4.08 -7.28 -3.04
C ILE A 157 -4.93 -6.56 -1.99
N GLU A 158 -4.32 -5.63 -1.27
CA GLU A 158 -4.97 -4.76 -0.30
C GLU A 158 -4.53 -3.31 -0.52
N GLN A 159 -5.44 -2.37 -0.30
CA GLN A 159 -5.12 -0.96 -0.22
C GLN A 159 -6.00 -0.28 0.84
N TYR A 160 -5.38 0.61 1.61
CA TYR A 160 -5.97 1.19 2.81
C TYR A 160 -6.37 2.64 2.53
N PHE A 161 -7.57 3.04 2.96
CA PHE A 161 -8.07 4.41 2.85
C PHE A 161 -8.61 4.87 4.21
N GLU A 162 -8.86 6.17 4.38
CA GLU A 162 -9.25 6.74 5.67
C GLU A 162 -10.51 6.08 6.27
N ASN A 163 -11.57 5.89 5.48
CA ASN A 163 -12.86 5.41 5.99
C ASN A 163 -13.11 3.93 5.71
N LEU A 164 -12.70 3.47 4.54
CA LEU A 164 -12.84 2.09 4.07
C LEU A 164 -11.49 1.56 3.59
N GLY A 165 -11.37 0.25 3.41
CA GLY A 165 -10.21 -0.34 2.74
C GLY A 165 -10.68 -1.35 1.70
N PHE A 166 -9.87 -1.60 0.67
CA PHE A 166 -10.21 -2.57 -0.37
C PHE A 166 -9.28 -3.76 -0.34
N TYR A 167 -9.81 -4.91 -0.74
CA TYR A 167 -9.00 -6.06 -1.12
C TYR A 167 -9.57 -6.78 -2.34
N ALA A 168 -8.69 -7.41 -3.11
CA ALA A 168 -9.02 -8.23 -4.26
C ALA A 168 -8.25 -9.55 -4.17
N ASN A 169 -8.98 -10.67 -4.15
CA ASN A 169 -8.35 -11.99 -4.21
C ASN A 169 -7.77 -12.22 -5.60
N LEU A 170 -6.56 -12.76 -5.68
CA LEU A 170 -5.91 -13.06 -6.96
C LEU A 170 -6.15 -14.50 -7.43
N LYS A 171 -6.84 -15.32 -6.63
CA LYS A 171 -7.15 -16.71 -6.97
C LYS A 171 -8.14 -16.79 -8.13
N ASN A 172 -7.82 -17.64 -9.12
CA ASN A 172 -8.68 -18.01 -10.25
C ASN A 172 -8.94 -16.90 -11.30
N GLY A 173 -8.17 -15.81 -11.29
CA GLY A 173 -8.25 -14.77 -12.34
C GLY A 173 -9.56 -13.96 -12.34
N GLN A 174 -10.40 -14.11 -11.31
CA GLN A 174 -11.55 -13.26 -11.06
C GLN A 174 -11.25 -12.42 -9.82
N SER A 175 -10.92 -11.15 -10.06
CA SER A 175 -10.75 -10.16 -9.02
C SER A 175 -12.14 -9.68 -8.60
N GLU A 176 -12.65 -10.18 -7.48
CA GLU A 176 -13.83 -9.60 -6.83
C GLU A 176 -13.34 -8.63 -5.76
N VAL A 177 -13.57 -7.34 -5.97
CA VAL A 177 -13.21 -6.28 -5.02
C VAL A 177 -14.19 -6.29 -3.86
N ARG A 178 -13.66 -6.37 -2.64
CA ARG A 178 -14.42 -6.33 -1.39
C ARG A 178 -13.80 -5.35 -0.41
N LEU A 179 -14.53 -5.00 0.64
CA LEU A 179 -14.03 -4.10 1.67
C LEU A 179 -13.26 -4.86 2.77
N LEU A 180 -12.17 -4.26 3.24
CA LEU A 180 -11.45 -4.72 4.44
C LEU A 180 -12.36 -4.54 5.68
N PRO A 181 -12.31 -5.47 6.66
CA PRO A 181 -13.26 -5.52 7.76
C PRO A 181 -12.90 -4.55 8.90
N TYR A 182 -12.77 -3.25 8.60
CA TYR A 182 -12.33 -2.23 9.57
C TYR A 182 -13.25 -2.17 10.80
N GLY A 183 -14.56 -2.24 10.59
CA GLY A 183 -15.54 -2.18 11.67
C GLY A 183 -15.44 -3.37 12.64
N ALA A 184 -15.37 -4.59 12.10
CA ALA A 184 -15.19 -5.80 12.91
C ALA A 184 -13.85 -5.83 13.65
N TYR A 185 -12.78 -5.35 13.00
CA TYR A 185 -11.46 -5.28 13.63
C TYR A 185 -11.41 -4.31 14.80
N ILE A 186 -11.96 -3.11 14.64
CA ILE A 186 -11.89 -2.04 15.65
C ILE A 186 -12.91 -2.22 16.76
N CYS A 187 -14.09 -2.79 16.48
CA CYS A 187 -15.07 -3.01 17.55
C CYS A 187 -14.66 -4.15 18.51
N ASP A 188 -13.88 -5.12 18.04
CA ASP A 188 -13.28 -6.22 18.81
C ASP A 188 -14.28 -6.90 19.78
N ARG A 189 -14.04 -6.86 21.10
CA ARG A 189 -14.71 -7.70 22.10
C ARG A 189 -16.20 -7.43 22.30
N HIS A 190 -16.72 -6.29 21.83
CA HIS A 190 -18.12 -5.89 22.03
C HIS A 190 -19.01 -6.21 20.82
N CYS A 191 -18.41 -6.49 19.66
CA CYS A 191 -19.11 -6.84 18.43
C CYS A 191 -18.70 -8.24 17.99
N ARG A 192 -19.53 -9.25 18.27
CA ARG A 192 -19.35 -10.57 17.65
C ARG A 192 -20.01 -10.57 16.28
N SER A 193 -19.20 -10.48 15.23
CA SER A 193 -19.62 -10.80 13.87
C SER A 193 -19.63 -12.31 13.66
N THR A 194 -20.62 -12.83 12.93
CA THR A 194 -20.58 -14.19 12.38
C THR A 194 -19.75 -14.26 11.09
N GLU A 195 -19.55 -13.12 10.44
CA GLU A 195 -18.73 -12.98 9.25
C GLU A 195 -17.27 -12.80 9.65
N TYR A 196 -16.44 -13.81 9.37
CA TYR A 196 -15.01 -13.77 9.61
C TYR A 196 -14.27 -13.49 8.30
N VAL A 197 -13.71 -12.30 8.19
CA VAL A 197 -12.75 -11.93 7.15
C VAL A 197 -11.38 -11.83 7.81
N ALA A 198 -10.43 -12.66 7.38
CA ALA A 198 -9.08 -12.59 7.90
C ALA A 198 -8.48 -11.21 7.60
N PHE A 199 -7.91 -10.58 8.62
CA PHE A 199 -7.37 -9.23 8.52
C PHE A 199 -6.24 -9.03 9.51
N ALA A 200 -5.04 -8.81 8.97
CA ALA A 200 -3.82 -8.54 9.71
C ALA A 200 -3.22 -7.23 9.18
N PRO A 201 -3.76 -6.07 9.58
CA PRO A 201 -3.38 -4.78 9.02
C PRO A 201 -1.91 -4.43 9.27
N HIS A 202 -1.38 -4.80 10.43
CA HIS A 202 0.01 -4.51 10.84
C HIS A 202 1.04 -5.55 10.40
N ARG A 203 0.65 -6.54 9.61
CA ARG A 203 1.62 -7.47 9.03
C ARG A 203 2.38 -6.75 7.92
N GLU A 204 3.70 -6.93 7.88
CA GLU A 204 4.53 -6.48 6.76
C GLU A 204 4.05 -7.14 5.46
N LYS A 205 3.76 -6.29 4.47
CA LYS A 205 3.23 -6.67 3.17
C LYS A 205 4.00 -5.89 2.13
N PRO A 206 4.73 -6.54 1.23
CA PRO A 206 5.43 -5.85 0.17
C PRO A 206 4.48 -4.95 -0.61
N ASN A 207 4.95 -3.75 -0.94
CA ASN A 207 4.26 -2.91 -1.91
C ASN A 207 4.30 -3.53 -3.32
N MET A 208 3.49 -3.02 -4.24
CA MET A 208 3.39 -3.58 -5.59
C MET A 208 3.31 -2.47 -6.66
N PRO A 209 4.36 -1.64 -6.82
CA PRO A 209 4.34 -0.52 -7.74
C PRO A 209 4.37 -0.93 -9.23
N PHE A 210 4.64 -2.21 -9.50
CA PHE A 210 4.59 -2.75 -10.87
C PHE A 210 3.29 -3.50 -11.17
N LEU A 211 2.28 -3.49 -10.29
CA LEU A 211 1.11 -4.37 -10.39
C LEU A 211 0.37 -4.22 -11.73
N ALA A 212 0.16 -2.99 -12.20
CA ALA A 212 -0.52 -2.76 -13.47
C ALA A 212 0.20 -3.44 -14.65
N SER A 213 1.53 -3.30 -14.71
CA SER A 213 2.38 -3.95 -15.70
C SER A 213 2.45 -5.47 -15.51
N LEU A 214 2.55 -5.92 -14.26
CA LEU A 214 2.59 -7.33 -13.89
C LEU A 214 1.33 -8.06 -14.36
N ASN A 215 0.14 -7.48 -14.15
CA ASN A 215 -1.13 -8.07 -14.56
C ASN A 215 -1.23 -8.27 -16.07
N ARG A 216 -0.72 -7.33 -16.88
CA ARG A 216 -0.65 -7.50 -18.35
C ARG A 216 0.27 -8.65 -18.76
N LEU A 217 1.28 -8.93 -17.95
CA LEU A 217 2.33 -9.92 -18.25
C LEU A 217 2.05 -11.30 -17.64
N GLY A 218 0.96 -11.50 -16.91
CA GLY A 218 0.59 -12.80 -16.32
C GLY A 218 0.35 -12.78 -14.81
N GLY A 219 0.64 -11.66 -14.13
CA GLY A 219 0.38 -11.47 -12.71
C GLY A 219 1.29 -12.30 -11.80
N VAL A 220 0.94 -12.31 -10.52
CA VAL A 220 1.65 -13.10 -9.49
C VAL A 220 1.60 -14.62 -9.74
N GLU A 221 0.63 -15.13 -10.51
CA GLU A 221 0.58 -16.55 -10.88
C GLU A 221 1.75 -16.95 -11.81
N THR A 222 2.28 -16.00 -12.58
CA THR A 222 3.42 -16.21 -13.48
C THR A 222 4.74 -15.87 -12.79
N PHE A 223 4.83 -14.68 -12.20
CA PHE A 223 6.08 -14.16 -11.63
C PHE A 223 6.33 -14.59 -10.17
N GLY A 224 5.31 -15.16 -9.52
CA GLY A 224 5.31 -15.49 -8.10
C GLY A 224 5.02 -14.30 -7.20
N ALA A 225 5.09 -14.53 -5.89
CA ALA A 225 4.92 -13.48 -4.89
C ALA A 225 6.07 -12.44 -4.92
N PRO A 226 5.81 -11.16 -4.61
CA PRO A 226 6.86 -10.21 -4.30
C PRO A 226 7.61 -10.65 -3.03
N LEU A 227 8.93 -10.59 -3.07
CA LEU A 227 9.82 -10.95 -1.97
C LEU A 227 10.41 -9.72 -1.26
N THR A 228 10.29 -8.54 -1.87
CA THR A 228 10.78 -7.26 -1.35
C THR A 228 9.74 -6.18 -1.63
N ASP A 229 9.77 -5.09 -0.84
CA ASP A 229 9.32 -3.80 -1.34
C ASP A 229 10.16 -3.39 -2.57
N ASP A 230 9.71 -2.38 -3.30
CA ASP A 230 10.57 -1.72 -4.27
C ASP A 230 11.73 -0.98 -3.59
N TYR A 231 12.82 -0.85 -4.33
CA TYR A 231 13.98 -0.10 -3.88
C TYR A 231 14.74 0.48 -5.07
N LEU A 232 15.49 1.55 -4.82
CA LEU A 232 16.43 2.07 -5.81
C LEU A 232 17.67 1.17 -5.86
N ALA A 233 17.86 0.50 -6.99
CA ALA A 233 19.02 -0.31 -7.28
C ALA A 233 20.28 0.55 -7.51
N SER A 234 21.46 -0.07 -7.40
CA SER A 234 22.76 0.62 -7.54
C SER A 234 23.01 1.24 -8.93
N ASP A 235 22.25 0.82 -9.94
CA ASP A 235 22.30 1.37 -11.29
C ASP A 235 21.24 2.46 -11.56
N GLY A 236 20.50 2.88 -10.52
CA GLY A 236 19.56 3.99 -10.56
C GLY A 236 18.14 3.63 -11.01
N TYR A 237 17.84 2.35 -11.21
CA TYR A 237 16.49 1.88 -11.51
C TYR A 237 15.72 1.54 -10.23
N VAL A 238 14.40 1.72 -10.26
CA VAL A 238 13.52 1.14 -9.24
C VAL A 238 13.39 -0.35 -9.54
N GLU A 239 13.66 -1.20 -8.56
CA GLU A 239 13.71 -2.64 -8.68
C GLU A 239 12.86 -3.32 -7.60
N GLN A 240 12.19 -4.41 -7.97
CA GLN A 240 11.49 -5.27 -7.04
C GLN A 240 11.74 -6.74 -7.38
N VAL A 241 12.01 -7.54 -6.35
CA VAL A 241 12.28 -8.97 -6.52
C VAL A 241 11.00 -9.78 -6.28
N PHE A 242 10.67 -10.64 -7.23
CA PHE A 242 9.61 -11.64 -7.15
C PHE A 242 10.22 -13.04 -7.04
N GLU A 243 9.42 -14.08 -6.75
CA GLU A 243 9.94 -15.45 -6.65
C GLU A 243 10.65 -15.90 -7.94
N ASN A 244 10.07 -15.58 -9.11
CA ASN A 244 10.52 -16.11 -10.39
C ASN A 244 11.29 -15.09 -11.26
N ALA A 245 11.23 -13.80 -10.94
CA ALA A 245 11.89 -12.75 -11.71
C ALA A 245 12.27 -11.54 -10.85
N VAL A 246 13.01 -10.61 -11.46
CA VAL A 246 13.29 -9.30 -10.87
C VAL A 246 12.85 -8.27 -11.88
N LEU A 247 11.86 -7.46 -11.49
CA LEU A 247 11.30 -6.38 -12.30
C LEU A 247 12.05 -5.10 -11.99
N TYR A 248 12.31 -4.28 -13.01
CA TYR A 248 12.89 -2.96 -12.83
C TYR A 248 12.35 -1.96 -13.87
N ALA A 249 12.32 -0.68 -13.49
CA ALA A 249 11.89 0.42 -14.36
C ALA A 249 12.59 1.73 -13.98
N PRO A 250 12.67 2.72 -14.90
CA PRO A 250 13.15 4.06 -14.56
C PRO A 250 12.32 4.68 -13.42
N PRO A 251 12.94 5.42 -12.48
CA PRO A 251 12.22 6.03 -11.35
C PRO A 251 11.14 7.03 -11.78
N ASP A 252 11.29 7.64 -12.95
CA ASP A 252 10.35 8.63 -13.50
C ASP A 252 9.17 7.99 -14.26
N ASP A 253 9.26 6.70 -14.60
CA ASP A 253 8.22 6.00 -15.37
C ASP A 253 8.25 4.49 -15.08
N LEU A 254 7.47 4.09 -14.06
CA LEU A 254 7.35 2.69 -13.63
C LEU A 254 6.55 1.83 -14.62
N SER A 255 5.95 2.41 -15.66
CA SER A 255 5.23 1.66 -16.70
C SER A 255 6.19 0.93 -17.66
N GLN A 256 7.44 1.40 -17.78
CA GLN A 256 8.49 0.83 -18.64
C GLN A 256 9.21 -0.36 -17.99
N VAL A 257 8.43 -1.35 -17.56
CA VAL A 257 8.94 -2.53 -16.87
C VAL A 257 9.82 -3.39 -17.79
N ARG A 258 10.98 -3.78 -17.26
CA ARG A 258 11.88 -4.79 -17.83
C ARG A 258 12.23 -5.85 -16.78
N LEU A 259 12.82 -6.95 -17.23
CA LEU A 259 13.30 -8.03 -16.36
C LEU A 259 14.82 -8.06 -16.31
N ARG A 260 15.40 -8.27 -15.13
CA ARG A 260 16.86 -8.47 -15.01
C ARG A 260 17.28 -9.76 -15.72
N PRO A 261 18.52 -9.82 -16.26
CA PRO A 261 19.03 -10.98 -16.96
C PRO A 261 19.47 -12.11 -16.01
N LEU A 262 18.52 -12.66 -15.22
CA LEU A 262 18.82 -13.56 -14.12
C LEU A 262 19.63 -14.80 -14.52
N PRO A 263 19.37 -15.46 -15.67
CA PRO A 263 20.16 -16.60 -16.07
C PRO A 263 21.66 -16.28 -16.22
N ARG A 264 22.02 -15.11 -16.75
CA ARG A 264 23.43 -14.70 -16.84
C ARG A 264 24.01 -14.33 -15.47
N LEU A 265 23.24 -13.60 -14.65
CA LEU A 265 23.67 -13.17 -13.31
C LEU A 265 23.91 -14.34 -12.34
N LEU A 266 23.10 -15.39 -12.47
CA LEU A 266 23.16 -16.59 -11.64
C LEU A 266 24.05 -17.69 -12.22
N GLY A 267 24.69 -17.45 -13.37
CA GLY A 267 25.58 -18.43 -13.99
C GLY A 267 24.88 -19.68 -14.50
N MET A 268 23.64 -19.53 -14.99
CA MET A 268 22.91 -20.62 -15.65
C MET A 268 23.64 -21.07 -16.92
N VAL A 269 23.48 -22.34 -17.27
CA VAL A 269 24.15 -22.94 -18.42
C VAL A 269 23.76 -22.22 -19.71
N SER A 270 24.75 -21.76 -20.47
CA SER A 270 24.60 -21.26 -21.83
C SER A 270 25.39 -22.14 -22.81
N THR A 271 24.81 -22.40 -23.97
CA THR A 271 25.44 -23.18 -25.04
C THR A 271 25.41 -22.39 -26.34
N PRO A 272 26.44 -22.52 -27.22
CA PRO A 272 26.38 -21.92 -28.55
C PRO A 272 25.18 -22.44 -29.36
N PRO A 273 24.64 -21.63 -30.29
CA PRO A 273 23.57 -22.07 -31.17
C PRO A 273 24.02 -23.24 -32.06
N GLY A 274 23.10 -24.18 -32.34
CA GLY A 274 23.37 -25.40 -33.10
C GLY A 274 22.65 -25.46 -34.45
N PRO A 275 23.03 -26.38 -35.35
CA PRO A 275 22.35 -26.54 -36.62
C PRO A 275 20.90 -27.02 -36.42
N LYS A 276 20.00 -26.65 -37.34
CA LYS A 276 18.60 -27.10 -37.29
C LYS A 276 18.50 -28.63 -37.42
N ARG A 277 18.05 -29.29 -36.35
CA ARG A 277 17.79 -30.74 -36.30
C ARG A 277 16.31 -31.10 -36.31
N TRP A 278 15.48 -30.25 -35.69
CA TRP A 278 14.05 -30.49 -35.50
C TRP A 278 13.22 -29.26 -35.89
N GLY A 279 11.93 -29.48 -36.16
CA GLY A 279 10.96 -28.45 -36.53
C GLY A 279 9.59 -28.67 -35.87
N LEU A 280 8.58 -27.98 -36.40
CA LEU A 280 7.22 -27.98 -35.85
C LEU A 280 6.62 -29.39 -35.79
N GLU A 281 6.99 -30.27 -36.72
CA GLU A 281 6.63 -31.70 -36.73
C GLU A 281 7.10 -32.48 -35.49
N ASN A 282 8.07 -31.93 -34.75
CA ASN A 282 8.58 -32.46 -33.49
C ASN A 282 8.14 -31.63 -32.27
N ASN A 283 7.15 -30.75 -32.41
CA ASN A 283 6.70 -29.80 -31.39
C ASN A 283 7.80 -28.85 -30.90
N VAL A 284 8.70 -28.43 -31.81
CA VAL A 284 9.74 -27.43 -31.54
C VAL A 284 9.78 -26.36 -32.63
N ILE A 285 10.11 -25.15 -32.22
CA ILE A 285 10.38 -24.00 -33.08
C ILE A 285 11.90 -23.80 -33.07
N PHE A 286 12.47 -23.54 -34.24
CA PHE A 286 13.90 -23.28 -34.37
C PHE A 286 14.13 -21.77 -34.50
N ILE A 287 14.87 -21.20 -33.55
CA ILE A 287 15.10 -19.76 -33.45
C ILE A 287 16.57 -19.44 -33.71
N ASN A 288 16.81 -18.63 -34.73
CA ASN A 288 18.13 -18.16 -35.12
C ASN A 288 18.41 -16.77 -34.52
N PRO A 289 19.58 -16.55 -33.89
CA PRO A 289 20.09 -15.21 -33.69
C PRO A 289 20.23 -14.47 -35.03
N PRO A 290 20.14 -13.12 -35.04
CA PRO A 290 20.43 -12.34 -36.23
C PRO A 290 21.78 -12.71 -36.83
N ASP A 291 21.83 -12.90 -38.14
CA ASP A 291 23.02 -13.23 -38.91
C ASP A 291 23.72 -14.58 -38.56
N ASP A 292 23.09 -15.45 -37.77
CA ASP A 292 23.58 -16.81 -37.49
C ASP A 292 22.66 -17.89 -38.10
N PRO A 293 23.14 -18.74 -39.03
CA PRO A 293 22.35 -19.86 -39.56
C PRO A 293 22.06 -20.96 -38.51
N ASN A 294 22.81 -20.98 -37.40
CA ASN A 294 22.55 -21.84 -36.25
C ASN A 294 21.56 -21.18 -35.29
N GLY A 295 20.93 -21.99 -34.44
CA GLY A 295 19.89 -21.54 -33.55
C GLY A 295 19.60 -22.52 -32.43
N TYR A 296 18.49 -22.28 -31.73
CA TYR A 296 18.04 -23.08 -30.61
C TYR A 296 16.70 -23.74 -30.90
N HIS A 297 16.50 -24.95 -30.36
CA HIS A 297 15.24 -25.68 -30.43
C HIS A 297 14.39 -25.32 -29.20
N VAL A 298 13.35 -24.54 -29.43
CA VAL A 298 12.40 -24.10 -28.40
C VAL A 298 11.14 -24.96 -28.47
N PRO A 299 10.75 -25.68 -27.40
CA PRO A 299 9.47 -26.37 -27.35
C PRO A 299 8.30 -25.44 -27.66
N VAL A 300 7.33 -25.88 -28.46
CA VAL A 300 6.15 -25.06 -28.83
C VAL A 300 5.41 -24.54 -27.60
N LEU A 301 5.34 -25.32 -26.52
CA LEU A 301 4.71 -24.89 -25.27
C LEU A 301 5.47 -23.74 -24.58
N PHE A 302 6.80 -23.69 -24.71
CA PHE A 302 7.59 -22.58 -24.18
C PHE A 302 7.42 -21.33 -25.03
N ASP A 303 7.40 -21.46 -26.35
CA ASP A 303 7.14 -20.34 -27.25
C ASP A 303 5.74 -19.73 -27.03
N GLN A 304 4.71 -20.58 -26.84
CA GLN A 304 3.36 -20.13 -26.49
C GLN A 304 3.31 -19.38 -25.14
N PHE A 305 4.07 -19.88 -24.15
CA PHE A 305 4.21 -19.19 -22.87
C PHE A 305 4.84 -17.81 -23.06
N ILE A 306 5.97 -17.73 -23.78
CA ILE A 306 6.68 -16.47 -24.08
C ILE A 306 5.75 -15.48 -24.77
N ALA A 307 5.06 -15.92 -25.83
CA ALA A 307 4.14 -15.07 -26.59
C ALA A 307 3.01 -14.48 -25.72
N LYS A 308 2.52 -15.24 -24.72
CA LYS A 308 1.48 -14.78 -23.78
C LYS A 308 2.01 -13.80 -22.73
N HIS A 309 3.31 -13.80 -22.45
CA HIS A 309 3.92 -13.12 -21.32
C HIS A 309 4.95 -12.05 -21.74
N GLY A 310 4.66 -11.30 -22.81
CA GLY A 310 5.48 -10.17 -23.29
C GLY A 310 6.43 -10.50 -24.45
N GLY A 311 6.42 -11.74 -24.93
CA GLY A 311 7.20 -12.16 -26.09
C GLY A 311 8.71 -12.12 -25.88
N TYR A 312 9.45 -12.22 -26.98
CA TYR A 312 10.92 -12.17 -26.97
C TYR A 312 11.49 -10.80 -26.62
N GLU A 313 10.68 -9.74 -26.60
CA GLU A 313 11.10 -8.44 -26.09
C GLU A 313 11.37 -8.48 -24.59
N LEU A 314 10.55 -9.23 -23.83
CA LEU A 314 10.70 -9.38 -22.38
C LEU A 314 11.56 -10.58 -21.99
N SER A 315 11.40 -11.72 -22.68
CA SER A 315 12.18 -12.93 -22.37
C SER A 315 13.64 -12.82 -22.81
N GLY A 316 13.88 -12.06 -23.87
CA GLY A 316 15.09 -12.15 -24.67
C GLY A 316 15.24 -13.50 -25.37
N GLN A 317 16.34 -13.66 -26.11
CA GLN A 317 16.59 -14.87 -26.91
C GLN A 317 16.94 -16.10 -26.05
N PRO A 318 16.76 -17.33 -26.55
CA PRO A 318 17.28 -18.51 -25.88
C PRO A 318 18.80 -18.43 -25.73
N ILE A 319 19.33 -18.84 -24.56
CA ILE A 319 20.78 -18.89 -24.31
C ILE A 319 21.33 -20.33 -24.31
N ALA A 320 20.43 -21.32 -24.38
CA ALA A 320 20.73 -22.74 -24.47
C ALA A 320 19.54 -23.53 -25.06
N ASP A 321 19.81 -24.75 -25.55
CA ASP A 321 18.75 -25.74 -25.79
C ASP A 321 18.14 -26.24 -24.47
N THR A 322 16.98 -26.89 -24.55
CA THR A 322 16.36 -27.55 -23.39
C THR A 322 17.29 -28.59 -22.79
N THR A 323 17.55 -28.46 -21.50
CA THR A 323 18.37 -29.37 -20.70
C THR A 323 17.55 -29.95 -19.56
N TYR A 324 18.06 -31.00 -18.91
CA TYR A 324 17.45 -31.53 -17.69
C TYR A 324 18.14 -30.89 -16.49
N TYR A 325 17.34 -30.20 -15.69
CA TYR A 325 17.74 -29.65 -14.39
C TYR A 325 17.42 -30.68 -13.28
N GLU A 326 17.67 -30.32 -12.02
CA GLU A 326 17.36 -31.12 -10.82
C GLU A 326 16.03 -31.88 -10.94
N ASP A 327 15.98 -33.11 -10.42
CA ASP A 327 14.83 -34.01 -10.51
C ASP A 327 14.35 -34.33 -11.93
N ASN A 328 15.26 -34.26 -12.93
CA ASN A 328 14.96 -34.53 -14.33
C ASN A 328 13.87 -33.60 -14.89
N LEU A 329 13.83 -32.35 -14.38
CA LEU A 329 12.92 -31.31 -14.83
C LEU A 329 13.44 -30.69 -16.14
N PRO A 330 12.72 -30.79 -17.27
CA PRO A 330 13.13 -30.14 -18.50
C PRO A 330 13.07 -28.61 -18.33
N ARG A 331 14.20 -27.94 -18.56
CA ARG A 331 14.37 -26.50 -18.43
C ARG A 331 15.02 -25.91 -19.67
N GLN A 332 14.53 -24.76 -20.13
CA GLN A 332 15.24 -23.93 -21.11
C GLN A 332 15.40 -22.51 -20.57
N CYS A 333 16.58 -21.94 -20.75
CA CYS A 333 16.89 -20.59 -20.29
C CYS A 333 16.95 -19.60 -21.46
N TYR A 334 16.46 -18.40 -21.18
CA TYR A 334 16.45 -17.23 -22.04
C TYR A 334 17.32 -16.14 -21.40
N GLU A 335 17.35 -14.94 -21.97
CA GLU A 335 18.20 -13.88 -21.42
C GLU A 335 17.72 -13.40 -20.05
N THR A 336 16.40 -13.38 -19.80
CA THR A 336 15.83 -12.83 -18.55
C THR A 336 15.28 -13.86 -17.57
N TYR A 337 14.86 -15.03 -18.04
CA TYR A 337 14.33 -16.10 -17.18
C TYR A 337 14.56 -17.50 -17.75
N CYS A 338 14.29 -18.53 -16.97
CA CYS A 338 14.19 -19.91 -17.45
C CYS A 338 12.77 -20.45 -17.29
N LEU A 339 12.38 -21.36 -18.18
CA LEU A 339 11.09 -22.05 -18.17
C LEU A 339 11.27 -23.53 -17.87
N ASP A 340 10.42 -24.03 -16.98
CA ASP A 340 10.35 -25.42 -16.54
C ASP A 340 9.11 -26.11 -17.09
N PHE A 341 9.25 -27.39 -17.44
CA PHE A 341 8.14 -28.24 -17.88
C PHE A 341 7.74 -29.28 -16.83
N HIS A 342 6.59 -29.10 -16.20
CA HIS A 342 6.00 -30.00 -15.23
C HIS A 342 4.98 -30.95 -15.88
N GLN A 343 5.43 -32.15 -16.26
CA GLN A 343 4.60 -33.13 -16.97
C GLN A 343 3.32 -33.54 -16.24
N SER A 344 3.35 -33.60 -14.90
CA SER A 344 2.22 -34.02 -14.05
C SER A 344 1.21 -32.90 -13.77
N ALA A 345 1.48 -31.66 -14.18
CA ALA A 345 0.57 -30.55 -13.97
C ALA A 345 -0.58 -30.52 -15.00
N GLU A 346 -1.67 -29.86 -14.62
CA GLU A 346 -2.75 -29.44 -15.53
C GLU A 346 -2.17 -28.69 -16.73
N GLU A 347 -2.79 -28.83 -17.91
CA GLU A 347 -2.24 -28.34 -19.18
C GLU A 347 -1.83 -26.86 -19.13
N SER A 348 -2.66 -26.01 -18.53
CA SER A 348 -2.40 -24.57 -18.37
C SER A 348 -1.28 -24.23 -17.37
N ARG A 349 -0.81 -25.20 -16.58
CA ARG A 349 0.21 -25.05 -15.52
C ARG A 349 1.44 -25.92 -15.75
N ARG A 350 1.60 -26.50 -16.95
CA ARG A 350 2.76 -27.33 -17.30
C ARG A 350 4.01 -26.52 -17.52
N VAL A 351 3.91 -25.31 -18.05
CA VAL A 351 5.06 -24.40 -18.22
C VAL A 351 5.04 -23.37 -17.10
N ARG A 352 6.17 -23.22 -16.41
CA ARG A 352 6.33 -22.27 -15.30
C ARG A 352 7.69 -21.58 -15.38
N MET A 353 7.77 -20.36 -14.87
CA MET A 353 9.08 -19.73 -14.69
C MET A 353 9.82 -20.43 -13.53
N ALA A 354 11.11 -20.64 -13.73
CA ALA A 354 12.00 -21.08 -12.66
C ALA A 354 12.10 -20.01 -11.57
N PRO A 355 12.24 -20.38 -10.28
CA PRO A 355 12.24 -19.45 -9.15
C PRO A 355 13.58 -18.69 -9.00
N LEU A 356 14.05 -18.06 -10.08
CA LEU A 356 15.36 -17.42 -10.14
C LEU A 356 15.42 -16.11 -9.36
N GLY A 357 14.30 -15.42 -9.15
CA GLY A 357 14.29 -14.18 -8.36
C GLY A 357 14.59 -14.46 -6.88
N SER A 358 14.05 -15.56 -6.34
CA SER A 358 14.41 -16.02 -4.99
C SER A 358 15.90 -16.39 -4.86
N GLN A 359 16.52 -16.90 -5.92
CA GLN A 359 17.95 -17.22 -5.95
C GLN A 359 18.80 -15.94 -6.04
N TYR A 360 18.38 -14.99 -6.88
CA TYR A 360 18.99 -13.67 -6.97
C TYR A 360 19.02 -12.96 -5.63
N LEU A 361 17.87 -12.89 -4.94
CA LEU A 361 17.79 -12.24 -3.62
C LEU A 361 18.70 -12.91 -2.59
N LYS A 362 18.79 -14.24 -2.59
CA LYS A 362 19.68 -14.99 -1.69
C LYS A 362 21.16 -14.73 -1.98
N GLN A 363 21.54 -14.54 -3.25
CA GLN A 363 22.93 -14.40 -3.66
C GLN A 363 23.43 -12.95 -3.52
N PHE A 364 22.61 -11.96 -3.83
CA PHE A 364 23.03 -10.56 -3.93
C PHE A 364 22.40 -9.65 -2.85
N GLY A 365 21.29 -10.06 -2.24
CA GLY A 365 20.50 -9.20 -1.35
C GLY A 365 19.72 -8.13 -2.09
N ALA A 366 18.97 -7.32 -1.36
CA ALA A 366 18.24 -6.17 -1.91
C ALA A 366 19.18 -4.95 -2.09
N GLY A 367 18.91 -4.14 -3.11
CA GLY A 367 19.63 -2.88 -3.38
C GLY A 367 20.93 -3.01 -4.18
N GLN A 368 21.39 -4.24 -4.46
CA GLN A 368 22.63 -4.49 -5.19
C GLN A 368 22.33 -5.00 -6.59
N THR A 369 22.78 -4.28 -7.62
CA THR A 369 22.76 -4.77 -9.00
C THR A 369 24.17 -5.18 -9.40
N PRO A 370 24.41 -6.48 -9.65
CA PRO A 370 25.72 -6.92 -10.11
C PRO A 370 26.01 -6.34 -11.49
N VAL A 371 27.18 -5.71 -11.65
CA VAL A 371 27.63 -5.24 -12.96
C VAL A 371 28.04 -6.45 -13.79
N ILE A 372 27.26 -6.76 -14.83
CA ILE A 372 27.72 -7.67 -15.88
C ILE A 372 28.75 -6.89 -16.71
N SER A 373 30.03 -7.14 -16.46
CA SER A 373 31.05 -6.77 -17.43
C SER A 373 30.82 -7.61 -18.69
N LEU A 374 30.20 -7.01 -19.71
CA LEU A 374 30.21 -7.58 -21.06
C LEU A 374 31.67 -7.81 -21.45
N PRO A 375 32.05 -8.99 -22.00
CA PRO A 375 33.35 -9.14 -22.63
C PRO A 375 33.45 -8.04 -23.69
N ALA A 376 34.47 -7.20 -23.59
CA ALA A 376 34.77 -6.23 -24.64
C ALA A 376 34.81 -6.98 -25.96
N GLU A 377 33.99 -6.55 -26.91
CA GLU A 377 34.02 -7.02 -28.28
C GLU A 377 35.47 -6.88 -28.75
N GLU A 378 36.20 -8.00 -28.90
CA GLU A 378 37.56 -7.99 -29.40
C GLU A 378 37.50 -7.43 -30.82
N THR A 379 37.82 -6.14 -30.95
CA THR A 379 38.04 -5.50 -32.24
C THR A 379 38.98 -6.39 -33.05
N PRO A 380 38.59 -6.82 -34.27
CA PRO A 380 39.48 -7.60 -35.12
C PRO A 380 40.80 -6.85 -35.30
N PRO A 381 41.95 -7.54 -35.37
CA PRO A 381 43.23 -6.88 -35.53
C PRO A 381 43.21 -6.06 -36.83
N ASP A 382 43.41 -4.75 -36.65
CA ASP A 382 43.48 -3.74 -37.70
C ASP A 382 44.42 -4.21 -38.82
N ALA A 383 43.86 -4.34 -40.03
CA ALA A 383 44.63 -4.60 -41.23
C ALA A 383 45.44 -3.34 -41.52
N GLY A 384 46.73 -3.41 -41.19
CA GLY A 384 47.65 -2.27 -41.22
C GLY A 384 47.60 -1.45 -42.53
N PRO A 385 47.78 -0.12 -42.46
CA PRO A 385 47.77 0.72 -43.65
C PRO A 385 48.96 0.40 -44.56
N GLN A 386 48.66 0.11 -45.83
CA GLN A 386 49.67 0.03 -46.89
C GLN A 386 50.43 1.36 -47.00
N ALA A 387 51.77 1.25 -47.03
CA ALA A 387 52.69 2.36 -47.19
C ALA A 387 52.54 3.09 -48.54
N PRO A 388 52.56 4.43 -48.58
CA PRO A 388 52.82 5.19 -49.80
C PRO A 388 54.35 5.34 -50.04
N PRO A 389 54.80 5.49 -51.30
CA PRO A 389 56.22 5.61 -51.60
C PRO A 389 56.74 7.02 -51.32
N ALA A 390 57.97 7.08 -50.81
CA ALA A 390 58.83 8.27 -50.68
C ALA A 390 59.23 8.82 -52.09
N PRO A 391 59.82 10.02 -52.27
CA PRO A 391 60.88 10.65 -51.44
C PRO A 391 60.76 12.21 -51.36
N VAL A 392 61.65 13.09 -50.85
CA VAL A 392 63.12 13.21 -50.68
C VAL A 392 63.37 14.38 -49.68
N GLU A 393 64.42 14.29 -48.84
CA GLU A 393 65.33 15.34 -48.28
C GLU A 393 64.78 16.72 -47.81
N ASP A 394 65.29 17.46 -46.84
CA ASP A 394 66.42 17.51 -45.90
C ASP A 394 66.08 18.79 -45.07
N SER A 395 66.25 18.90 -43.76
CA SER A 395 67.49 19.24 -43.06
C SER A 395 67.16 19.38 -41.57
N ALA A 396 68.18 19.13 -40.74
CA ALA A 396 68.12 18.97 -39.29
C ALA A 396 68.26 20.33 -38.50
N PRO A 397 68.64 20.36 -37.20
CA PRO A 397 67.90 20.98 -36.07
C PRO A 397 68.75 22.19 -35.50
N PRO A 398 68.75 22.66 -34.22
CA PRO A 398 68.19 22.11 -32.97
C PRO A 398 67.73 23.12 -31.86
N ALA A 399 67.42 22.54 -30.69
CA ALA A 399 67.72 23.02 -29.32
C ALA A 399 66.55 23.56 -28.46
N ALA A 400 66.31 22.84 -27.37
CA ALA A 400 65.66 23.26 -26.12
C ALA A 400 66.61 24.17 -25.30
N PRO A 401 66.40 24.45 -23.99
CA PRO A 401 65.21 24.43 -23.09
C PRO A 401 65.08 25.78 -22.31
N VAL A 402 64.28 25.84 -21.21
CA VAL A 402 64.59 26.49 -19.89
C VAL A 402 63.45 27.33 -19.26
N THR A 403 62.90 26.78 -18.17
CA THR A 403 62.47 27.34 -16.85
C THR A 403 61.41 28.44 -16.69
N GLY A 404 60.53 28.26 -15.68
CA GLY A 404 59.82 29.33 -14.95
C GLY A 404 60.76 30.23 -14.12
N PRO A 405 60.26 31.18 -13.29
CA PRO A 405 59.48 30.86 -12.08
C PRO A 405 58.38 31.88 -11.66
N GLN A 406 57.77 31.60 -10.50
CA GLN A 406 56.77 32.32 -9.69
C GLN A 406 57.09 33.79 -9.30
N GLU A 407 56.04 34.56 -9.02
CA GLU A 407 55.83 35.46 -7.83
C GLU A 407 54.33 35.89 -7.82
N SER A 408 53.53 35.57 -6.80
CA SER A 408 53.34 36.24 -5.48
C SER A 408 52.63 37.59 -5.55
N GLU A 409 51.42 37.72 -4.97
CA GLU A 409 51.14 38.68 -3.90
C GLU A 409 49.72 38.55 -3.31
N THR A 410 49.60 39.06 -2.09
CA THR A 410 48.68 38.64 -1.02
C THR A 410 47.90 39.86 -0.50
N ALA A 411 46.57 39.73 -0.34
CA ALA A 411 45.69 40.42 0.64
C ALA A 411 45.59 41.99 0.57
N PRO A 412 44.64 42.69 1.25
CA PRO A 412 43.82 42.26 2.38
C PRO A 412 42.32 42.68 2.42
N GLN A 413 41.67 42.12 3.43
CA GLN A 413 40.31 42.28 3.94
C GLN A 413 39.90 43.73 4.26
N ALA A 414 38.58 43.99 4.18
CA ALA A 414 37.89 44.89 5.12
C ALA A 414 36.45 44.39 5.33
N ALA A 415 36.06 44.32 6.59
CA ALA A 415 34.75 43.92 7.09
C ALA A 415 33.76 45.10 7.06
N GLU A 416 32.49 44.83 6.77
CA GLU A 416 31.41 45.78 7.02
C GLU A 416 30.19 45.08 7.61
N THR A 417 29.62 45.78 8.59
CA THR A 417 28.66 45.36 9.61
C THR A 417 27.25 45.34 9.05
N VAL A 418 26.51 44.23 9.19
CA VAL A 418 25.07 44.19 8.89
C VAL A 418 24.29 44.21 10.19
N GLN A 419 23.38 45.17 10.29
CA GLN A 419 22.46 45.40 11.39
C GLN A 419 21.35 44.32 11.41
N GLU A 420 21.08 43.77 12.59
CA GLU A 420 19.91 42.94 12.89
C GLU A 420 18.61 43.74 12.80
N GLN A 421 17.65 43.23 12.04
CA GLN A 421 16.22 43.55 12.14
C GLN A 421 15.46 42.21 12.21
N PRO A 422 14.45 42.05 13.08
CA PRO A 422 13.88 40.74 13.39
C PRO A 422 13.01 40.24 12.24
N THR A 423 13.30 39.03 11.78
CA THR A 423 12.50 38.27 10.82
C THR A 423 11.15 37.88 11.46
N PRO A 424 10.01 38.04 10.77
CA PRO A 424 8.78 37.40 11.20
C PRO A 424 8.95 35.88 11.07
N THR A 425 8.66 35.16 12.15
CA THR A 425 8.70 33.70 12.25
C THR A 425 7.92 33.07 11.10
N THR A 426 8.65 32.36 10.23
CA THR A 426 8.11 31.40 9.27
C THR A 426 7.28 30.36 10.04
N PRO A 427 6.05 30.02 9.59
CA PRO A 427 5.32 28.87 10.12
C PRO A 427 6.16 27.60 9.95
N PRO A 428 6.20 26.68 10.94
CA PRO A 428 6.92 25.43 10.77
C PRO A 428 6.32 24.63 9.61
N GLU A 429 7.21 24.05 8.83
CA GLU A 429 6.97 23.11 7.73
C GLU A 429 6.03 21.98 8.19
N PRO A 430 5.08 21.51 7.36
CA PRO A 430 4.14 20.46 7.75
C PRO A 430 4.89 19.14 7.94
N THR A 431 4.96 18.66 9.17
CA THR A 431 5.53 17.35 9.52
C THR A 431 4.50 16.25 9.25
N PRO A 432 4.73 15.30 8.32
CA PRO A 432 3.76 14.25 8.01
C PRO A 432 3.89 13.02 8.94
N PHE A 433 4.11 13.25 10.24
CA PHE A 433 4.28 12.18 11.23
C PHE A 433 3.48 12.44 12.49
N PRO A 434 2.91 11.41 13.14
CA PRO A 434 2.26 11.57 14.44
C PRO A 434 3.28 12.08 15.47
N GLU A 435 3.05 13.26 16.04
CA GLU A 435 3.86 13.77 17.13
C GLU A 435 3.60 12.96 18.40
N MET A 436 4.64 12.28 18.89
CA MET A 436 4.61 11.47 20.10
C MET A 436 4.97 12.32 21.31
N THR A 437 4.05 12.43 22.26
CA THR A 437 4.44 12.79 23.63
C THR A 437 3.74 11.90 24.66
N GLY A 438 4.53 11.10 25.37
CA GLY A 438 4.03 10.10 26.31
C GLY A 438 3.54 8.83 25.61
N ASP A 439 2.38 8.31 26.03
CA ASP A 439 1.74 7.10 25.48
C ASP A 439 0.52 7.44 24.60
N LEU A 440 0.31 8.71 24.22
CA LEU A 440 -0.87 9.14 23.47
C LEU A 440 -0.53 9.46 22.01
N ILE A 441 -1.38 9.00 21.10
CA ILE A 441 -1.37 9.35 19.68
C ILE A 441 -2.66 10.11 19.37
N LEU A 442 -2.51 11.31 18.81
CA LEU A 442 -3.59 12.13 18.25
C LEU A 442 -3.61 11.94 16.73
N ARG A 443 -4.79 11.65 16.18
CA ARG A 443 -5.03 11.65 14.74
C ARG A 443 -6.21 12.56 14.40
N VAL A 444 -6.05 13.30 13.32
CA VAL A 444 -7.08 14.19 12.77
C VAL A 444 -7.33 13.82 11.32
N ALA A 445 -8.58 13.85 10.90
CA ALA A 445 -8.99 13.70 9.52
C ALA A 445 -10.09 14.69 9.19
N GLU A 446 -10.00 15.32 8.02
CA GLU A 446 -11.05 16.19 7.49
C GLU A 446 -12.09 15.40 6.70
N GLN A 447 -13.33 15.87 6.73
CA GLN A 447 -14.37 15.32 5.85
C GLN A 447 -14.12 15.64 4.37
N ARG A 448 -13.59 16.83 4.06
CA ARG A 448 -13.33 17.28 2.68
C ARG A 448 -11.97 17.96 2.56
N GLN A 449 -11.23 17.71 1.49
CA GLN A 449 -10.01 18.45 1.18
C GLN A 449 -10.28 19.75 0.42
N GLU A 450 -11.35 19.78 -0.34
CA GLU A 450 -11.85 20.95 -1.05
C GLU A 450 -13.23 21.28 -0.51
N LEU A 451 -13.37 22.50 -0.02
CA LEU A 451 -14.58 22.98 0.61
C LEU A 451 -15.06 24.22 -0.12
N ALA A 452 -16.30 24.20 -0.63
CA ALA A 452 -16.88 25.43 -1.13
C ALA A 452 -17.06 26.43 0.04
N PRO A 453 -16.91 27.75 -0.18
CA PRO A 453 -16.99 28.74 0.91
C PRO A 453 -18.28 28.66 1.75
N ASP A 454 -19.38 28.19 1.16
CA ASP A 454 -20.69 28.06 1.80
C ASP A 454 -20.94 26.71 2.48
N GLN A 455 -19.97 25.79 2.45
CA GLN A 455 -20.05 24.47 3.06
C GLN A 455 -19.36 24.41 4.43
N SER A 456 -19.91 23.59 5.33
CA SER A 456 -19.29 23.26 6.61
C SER A 456 -18.25 22.16 6.44
N GLN A 457 -17.20 22.21 7.25
CA GLN A 457 -16.19 21.15 7.34
C GLN A 457 -16.37 20.38 8.64
N ILE A 458 -16.14 19.07 8.65
CA ILE A 458 -16.06 18.29 9.90
C ILE A 458 -14.62 17.82 10.10
N LEU A 459 -14.09 18.07 11.29
CA LEU A 459 -12.82 17.49 11.73
C LEU A 459 -13.10 16.31 12.66
N TYR A 460 -12.61 15.12 12.29
CA TYR A 460 -12.66 13.90 13.08
C TYR A 460 -11.37 13.75 13.87
N ILE A 461 -11.50 13.52 15.18
CA ILE A 461 -10.37 13.41 16.09
C ILE A 461 -10.44 12.07 16.79
N LEU A 462 -9.34 11.32 16.73
CA LEU A 462 -9.14 10.09 17.47
C LEU A 462 -7.94 10.23 18.40
N VAL A 463 -8.12 9.80 19.65
CA VAL A 463 -7.07 9.69 20.65
C VAL A 463 -6.98 8.26 21.12
N HIS A 464 -5.81 7.65 20.97
CA HIS A 464 -5.54 6.30 21.43
C HIS A 464 -4.14 6.17 22.02
N ARG A 465 -3.87 5.04 22.68
CA ARG A 465 -2.54 4.72 23.21
C ARG A 465 -1.60 4.22 22.12
N ALA A 466 -0.31 4.52 22.26
CA ALA A 466 0.70 4.18 21.27
C ALA A 466 0.97 2.66 21.21
N LEU A 467 0.96 1.99 22.36
CA LEU A 467 1.39 0.60 22.45
C LEU A 467 0.35 -0.41 21.93
N ASN A 468 -0.93 -0.17 22.21
CA ASN A 468 -2.00 -1.16 22.05
C ASN A 468 -3.24 -0.62 21.31
N LEU A 469 -3.17 0.60 20.77
CA LEU A 469 -4.29 1.28 20.10
C LEU A 469 -5.55 1.41 20.97
N GLU A 470 -5.40 1.35 22.30
CA GLU A 470 -6.53 1.48 23.22
C GLU A 470 -7.10 2.91 23.16
N PRO A 471 -8.40 3.10 22.91
CA PRO A 471 -8.98 4.43 22.81
C PRO A 471 -9.04 5.16 24.16
N VAL A 472 -8.88 6.48 24.13
CA VAL A 472 -8.80 7.32 25.35
C VAL A 472 -10.01 8.26 25.44
N PRO A 473 -11.01 7.99 26.30
CA PRO A 473 -12.18 8.84 26.50
C PRO A 473 -11.88 10.07 27.36
N GLY A 474 -12.78 11.06 27.30
CA GLY A 474 -12.81 12.22 28.18
C GLY A 474 -11.85 13.36 27.79
N ILE A 475 -11.20 13.28 26.64
CA ILE A 475 -10.22 14.27 26.18
C ILE A 475 -10.89 15.36 25.35
N VAL A 476 -10.61 16.62 25.67
CA VAL A 476 -11.01 17.77 24.84
C VAL A 476 -9.82 18.18 23.97
N ALA A 477 -10.08 18.58 22.73
CA ALA A 477 -9.06 19.16 21.86
C ALA A 477 -9.39 20.62 21.53
N ARG A 478 -8.34 21.44 21.47
CA ARG A 478 -8.38 22.81 20.97
C ARG A 478 -7.99 22.82 19.50
N ILE A 479 -8.83 23.40 18.66
CA ILE A 479 -8.60 23.57 17.23
C ILE A 479 -8.34 25.04 16.96
N THR A 480 -7.16 25.35 16.42
CA THR A 480 -6.76 26.68 16.01
C THR A 480 -6.77 26.74 14.49
N LEU A 481 -7.71 27.49 13.92
CA LEU A 481 -7.92 27.63 12.48
C LEU A 481 -7.31 28.94 12.01
N VAL A 482 -6.40 28.89 11.05
CA VAL A 482 -5.72 30.06 10.47
C VAL A 482 -6.22 30.26 9.04
N THR A 483 -6.79 31.43 8.80
CA THR A 483 -7.28 31.86 7.49
C THR A 483 -6.62 33.18 7.09
N PRO A 484 -6.69 33.60 5.81
CA PRO A 484 -6.21 34.93 5.40
C PRO A 484 -6.87 36.10 6.16
N ARG A 485 -8.04 35.88 6.76
CA ARG A 485 -8.77 36.89 7.55
C ARG A 485 -8.39 36.92 9.03
N GLY A 486 -7.63 35.93 9.50
CA GLY A 486 -7.20 35.81 10.88
C GLY A 486 -7.40 34.41 11.45
N GLU A 487 -7.22 34.32 12.76
CA GLU A 487 -7.24 33.08 13.53
C GLU A 487 -8.57 32.91 14.27
N SER A 488 -9.13 31.70 14.26
CA SER A 488 -10.32 31.31 15.02
C SER A 488 -10.02 30.09 15.88
N VAL A 489 -10.51 30.06 17.13
CA VAL A 489 -10.28 28.95 18.05
C VAL A 489 -11.60 28.26 18.37
N TYR A 490 -11.59 26.93 18.31
CA TYR A 490 -12.71 26.07 18.64
C TYR A 490 -12.30 24.97 19.63
N TYR A 491 -13.28 24.39 20.32
CA TYR A 491 -13.08 23.28 21.24
C TYR A 491 -14.04 22.14 20.89
N THR A 492 -13.53 20.92 20.89
CA THR A 492 -14.36 19.74 20.65
C THR A 492 -15.18 19.37 21.88
N PRO A 493 -16.27 18.60 21.71
CA PRO A 493 -16.76 17.74 22.77
C PRO A 493 -15.65 16.82 23.29
N SER A 494 -15.78 16.35 24.53
CA SER A 494 -14.85 15.33 25.06
C SER A 494 -14.93 14.05 24.24
N THR A 495 -13.80 13.37 24.03
CA THR A 495 -13.78 12.06 23.37
C THR A 495 -14.71 11.07 24.07
N GLY A 496 -15.47 10.32 23.28
CA GLY A 496 -16.33 9.26 23.82
C GLY A 496 -15.55 8.00 24.18
N SER A 497 -16.25 6.93 24.54
CA SER A 497 -15.64 5.64 24.92
C SER A 497 -14.77 5.03 23.82
N GLY A 498 -15.02 5.41 22.56
CA GLY A 498 -14.21 5.01 21.41
C GLY A 498 -12.95 5.87 21.21
N GLY A 499 -12.64 6.80 22.12
CA GLY A 499 -11.53 7.76 21.97
C GLY A 499 -11.77 8.80 20.88
N ARG A 500 -13.01 8.92 20.38
CA ARG A 500 -13.36 9.74 19.22
C ARG A 500 -14.12 10.98 19.62
N THR A 501 -13.90 12.07 18.90
CA THR A 501 -14.72 13.27 18.92
C THR A 501 -14.73 13.91 17.54
N SER A 502 -15.71 14.76 17.28
CA SER A 502 -15.76 15.51 16.02
C SER A 502 -16.27 16.92 16.25
N LEU A 503 -15.85 17.83 15.39
CA LEU A 503 -16.36 19.21 15.41
C LEU A 503 -16.68 19.67 13.99
N ALA A 504 -17.89 20.21 13.82
CA ALA A 504 -18.27 20.93 12.62
C ALA A 504 -17.72 22.37 12.69
N ILE A 505 -16.82 22.70 11.77
CA ILE A 505 -16.36 24.05 11.48
C ILE A 505 -17.41 24.73 10.58
N PRO A 506 -17.93 25.90 10.98
CA PRO A 506 -18.98 26.57 10.23
C PRO A 506 -18.50 26.99 8.83
N PRO A 507 -19.42 27.18 7.87
CA PRO A 507 -19.09 27.72 6.56
C PRO A 507 -18.35 29.05 6.64
N MET A 508 -17.45 29.26 5.69
CA MET A 508 -16.62 30.45 5.59
C MET A 508 -16.87 31.16 4.25
N PRO A 509 -18.08 31.73 4.03
CA PRO A 509 -18.48 32.36 2.75
C PRO A 509 -17.61 33.57 2.38
N ASP A 510 -16.87 34.01 3.38
CA ASP A 510 -16.01 35.16 3.43
C ASP A 510 -14.55 34.82 3.02
N VAL A 511 -14.13 33.56 3.09
CA VAL A 511 -12.78 33.17 2.67
C VAL A 511 -12.74 33.06 1.15
N GLU A 512 -11.71 33.66 0.53
CA GLU A 512 -11.60 33.70 -0.92
C GLU A 512 -11.38 32.29 -1.50
N ASN A 513 -11.99 32.04 -2.66
CA ASN A 513 -11.76 30.81 -3.41
C ASN A 513 -10.28 30.67 -3.79
N GLY A 514 -9.70 29.49 -3.59
CA GLY A 514 -8.27 29.21 -3.72
C GLY A 514 -7.45 29.44 -2.45
N SER A 515 -8.08 29.83 -1.33
CA SER A 515 -7.37 30.00 -0.05
C SER A 515 -7.08 28.65 0.61
N LEU A 516 -5.83 28.45 1.04
CA LEU A 516 -5.46 27.37 1.94
C LEU A 516 -5.84 27.75 3.36
N VAL A 517 -6.60 26.88 4.03
CA VAL A 517 -6.97 27.01 5.44
C VAL A 517 -6.15 26.02 6.23
N SER A 518 -5.18 26.53 6.98
CA SER A 518 -4.35 25.72 7.88
C SER A 518 -5.00 25.61 9.25
N TYR A 519 -4.85 24.47 9.91
CA TYR A 519 -5.32 24.31 11.26
C TYR A 519 -4.36 23.48 12.11
N GLN A 520 -4.44 23.72 13.41
CA GLN A 520 -3.70 22.98 14.44
C GLN A 520 -4.70 22.41 15.43
N VAL A 521 -4.63 21.11 15.70
CA VAL A 521 -5.39 20.45 16.76
C VAL A 521 -4.44 20.06 17.87
N CYS A 522 -4.66 20.53 19.09
CA CYS A 522 -3.89 20.16 20.27
C CYS A 522 -4.79 19.56 21.34
N LEU A 523 -4.32 18.52 22.03
CA LEU A 523 -5.01 17.98 23.19
C LEU A 523 -4.93 18.97 24.36
N GLU A 524 -6.06 19.29 24.98
CA GLU A 524 -6.12 20.10 26.20
C GLU A 524 -5.78 19.20 27.40
N LEU A 525 -4.48 19.01 27.59
CA LEU A 525 -3.87 18.19 28.64
C LEU A 525 -2.69 18.94 29.26
N ASP A 526 -2.52 18.83 30.57
CA ASP A 526 -1.36 19.35 31.31
C ASP A 526 -0.12 18.45 31.10
N ILE A 527 0.28 18.24 29.85
CA ILE A 527 1.44 17.42 29.46
C ILE A 527 2.41 18.25 28.61
N GLU A 528 3.71 18.06 28.84
CA GLU A 528 4.78 18.72 28.07
C GLU A 528 5.71 17.67 27.42
N PRO A 529 6.00 17.78 26.11
CA PRO A 529 5.34 18.63 25.11
C PRO A 529 3.82 18.35 24.91
N ALA A 530 3.10 19.34 24.39
CA ALA A 530 1.71 19.18 24.01
C ALA A 530 1.60 18.27 22.78
N VAL A 531 0.58 17.40 22.74
CA VAL A 531 0.32 16.54 21.57
C VAL A 531 -0.53 17.34 20.58
N CYS A 532 0.07 17.71 19.45
CA CYS A 532 -0.58 18.50 18.42
C CYS A 532 -0.42 17.87 17.02
N VAL A 533 -1.37 18.14 16.14
CA VAL A 533 -1.34 17.80 14.71
C VAL A 533 -1.63 19.07 13.91
N TYR A 534 -0.88 19.27 12.83
CA TYR A 534 -1.02 20.42 11.93
C TYR A 534 -1.36 19.92 10.54
N GLU A 535 -2.42 20.46 9.96
CA GLU A 535 -2.94 20.04 8.66
C GLU A 535 -3.58 21.23 7.94
N SER A 536 -4.05 21.01 6.71
CA SER A 536 -4.74 22.05 5.93
C SER A 536 -5.73 21.49 4.92
N TYR A 537 -6.70 22.33 4.52
CA TYR A 537 -7.62 22.07 3.43
C TYR A 537 -7.82 23.31 2.56
N LEU A 538 -8.25 23.12 1.32
CA LEU A 538 -8.42 24.18 0.33
C LEU A 538 -9.88 24.67 0.30
N ILE A 539 -10.08 25.98 0.28
CA ILE A 539 -11.36 26.56 -0.11
C ILE A 539 -11.43 26.56 -1.63
N TRP A 540 -12.30 25.74 -2.20
CA TRP A 540 -12.41 25.58 -3.64
C TRP A 540 -13.85 25.35 -4.08
N SER A 541 -14.25 26.06 -5.14
CA SER A 541 -15.62 26.06 -5.70
C SER A 541 -15.68 25.39 -7.08
N GLY A 542 -14.58 24.78 -7.54
CA GLY A 542 -14.42 24.30 -8.91
C GLY A 542 -14.19 25.43 -9.94
N PRO A 543 -13.84 25.09 -11.19
CA PRO A 543 -13.90 26.01 -12.32
C PRO A 543 -15.34 26.35 -12.78
#